data_AF-A0A0S8C8V2-F1
#
_entry.id   AF-A0A0S8C8V2-F1
#
_cell.length_a   1.000
_cell.length_b   1.000
_cell.length_c   1.000
_cell.angle_alpha   90.00
_cell.angle_beta   90.00
_cell.angle_gamma   90.00
#
_symmetry.space_group_name_H-M   'P 1'
#
loop_
_entity.id
_entity.type
_entity.pdbx_description
1 polymer ?
#
loop_
_entity_poly.entity_id
_entity_poly.type
_entity_poly.pdbx_seq_one_letter_code
_entity_poly.pdbx_strand_id
1 'polypeptide(L)'
;MRIQKFLQEAKKFEVGAYKKLQALTLDHVPFTGAPQKHPYDEDKIILIADPLSTQMFYYEFKTADIEGIEELPSLVTPEGESMTIVRLWVKKGRIGVRCTPFVVEDTTGPRVKVKSADPTTRPRGK
;
A
#
# COMPACT_ATOMS: atom_id res chain seq x y z
N MET A 1 16.87 7.48 -12.51
CA MET A 1 17.63 7.91 -11.30
C MET A 1 17.67 6.82 -10.20
N ARG A 2 18.69 6.71 -9.33
CA ARG A 2 18.73 5.75 -8.18
C ARG A 2 17.90 6.27 -6.99
N ILE A 3 17.15 5.41 -6.29
CA ILE A 3 16.37 5.80 -5.09
C ILE A 3 17.28 6.31 -3.95
N GLN A 4 18.49 5.78 -3.87
CA GLN A 4 19.54 6.27 -2.98
C GLN A 4 19.90 7.73 -3.25
N LYS A 5 19.85 8.21 -4.51
CA LYS A 5 20.15 9.61 -4.86
C LYS A 5 19.01 10.54 -4.41
N PHE A 6 17.76 10.08 -4.56
CA PHE A 6 16.56 10.77 -4.08
C PHE A 6 16.52 10.85 -2.54
N LEU A 7 16.84 9.75 -1.86
CA LEU A 7 16.97 9.72 -0.39
C LEU A 7 18.19 10.52 0.11
N GLN A 8 19.31 10.55 -0.64
CA GLN A 8 20.47 11.37 -0.28
C GLN A 8 20.24 12.86 -0.46
N GLU A 9 19.46 13.29 -1.46
CA GLU A 9 19.01 14.68 -1.55
C GLU A 9 18.11 15.05 -0.37
N ALA A 10 17.32 14.11 0.15
CA ALA A 10 16.54 14.28 1.38
C ALA A 10 17.38 14.27 2.67
N LYS A 11 18.55 13.61 2.71
CA LYS A 11 19.47 13.67 3.88
C LYS A 11 20.09 15.05 4.13
N LYS A 12 20.07 15.97 3.17
CA LYS A 12 20.56 17.34 3.36
C LYS A 12 19.74 18.20 4.35
N PHE A 13 18.66 17.67 4.94
CA PHE A 13 17.72 18.43 5.77
C PHE A 13 17.95 18.33 7.30
N GLU A 14 19.00 17.67 7.79
CA GLU A 14 19.06 17.14 9.17
C GLU A 14 19.27 18.12 10.36
N VAL A 15 19.33 19.43 10.20
CA VAL A 15 19.30 20.34 11.39
C VAL A 15 18.20 21.43 11.30
N GLY A 16 17.50 21.52 10.15
CA GLY A 16 16.33 22.38 9.95
C GLY A 16 14.99 21.64 9.88
N ALA A 17 15.00 20.30 9.91
CA ALA A 17 13.83 19.46 9.65
C ALA A 17 12.66 19.72 10.60
N TYR A 18 12.90 20.01 11.88
CA TYR A 18 11.82 20.12 12.88
C TYR A 18 10.91 21.35 12.67
N LYS A 19 11.47 22.51 12.27
CA LYS A 19 10.65 23.70 11.91
C LYS A 19 9.95 23.51 10.57
N LYS A 20 10.58 22.82 9.62
CA LYS A 20 10.00 22.54 8.30
C LYS A 20 8.84 21.52 8.40
N LEU A 21 8.93 20.56 9.30
CA LEU A 21 7.85 19.59 9.59
C LEU A 21 6.57 20.27 10.11
N GLN A 22 6.70 21.27 10.99
CA GLN A 22 5.53 22.04 11.46
C GLN A 22 4.84 22.82 10.33
N ALA A 23 5.59 23.28 9.32
CA ALA A 23 5.01 23.91 8.14
C ALA A 23 4.34 22.87 7.22
N LEU A 24 4.90 21.65 7.11
CA LEU A 24 4.33 20.59 6.29
C LEU A 24 2.99 20.08 6.82
N THR A 25 2.79 20.00 8.14
CA THR A 25 1.53 19.51 8.73
C THR A 25 0.31 20.38 8.42
N LEU A 26 0.50 21.65 8.07
CA LEU A 26 -0.58 22.58 7.68
C LEU A 26 -1.21 22.19 6.34
N ASP A 27 -0.39 21.95 5.32
CA ASP A 27 -0.85 21.81 3.93
C ASP A 27 -0.55 20.46 3.28
N HIS A 28 0.02 19.51 4.05
CA HIS A 28 0.38 18.18 3.56
C HIS A 28 -0.26 17.08 4.40
N VAL A 29 -0.33 15.88 3.83
CA VAL A 29 -0.79 14.66 4.50
C VAL A 29 0.37 13.67 4.55
N PRO A 30 0.71 13.13 5.73
CA PRO A 30 1.77 12.15 5.86
C PRO A 30 1.31 10.74 5.45
N PHE A 31 2.15 10.03 4.69
CA PHE A 31 1.98 8.61 4.36
C PHE A 31 3.26 7.86 4.69
N THR A 32 3.15 6.79 5.46
CA THR A 32 4.29 5.98 5.89
C THR A 32 4.35 4.66 5.11
N GLY A 33 5.57 4.21 4.79
CA GLY A 33 5.78 2.90 4.18
C GLY A 33 7.19 2.70 3.63
N ALA A 34 7.41 1.58 2.96
CA ALA A 34 8.64 1.31 2.22
C ALA A 34 8.54 1.90 0.80
N PRO A 35 9.44 2.84 0.41
CA PRO A 35 9.39 3.48 -0.89
C PRO A 35 9.99 2.57 -1.97
N GLN A 36 9.30 2.46 -3.10
CA GLN A 36 9.71 1.71 -4.28
C GLN A 36 9.55 2.60 -5.52
N LYS A 37 10.38 2.37 -6.54
CA LYS A 37 10.18 3.02 -7.84
C LYS A 37 9.00 2.39 -8.55
N HIS A 38 8.23 3.21 -9.24
CA HIS A 38 7.23 2.67 -10.15
C HIS A 38 7.94 2.01 -11.36
N PRO A 39 7.54 0.79 -11.77
CA PRO A 39 8.25 0.01 -12.78
C PRO A 39 8.18 0.58 -14.20
N TYR A 40 7.14 1.38 -14.51
CA TYR A 40 6.86 1.88 -15.86
C TYR A 40 6.70 3.40 -15.98
N ASP A 41 6.76 4.13 -14.86
CA ASP A 41 6.42 5.56 -14.80
C ASP A 41 7.41 6.24 -13.86
N GLU A 42 8.43 6.89 -14.42
CA GLU A 42 9.51 7.46 -13.61
C GLU A 42 9.05 8.66 -12.76
N ASP A 43 7.90 9.25 -13.09
CA ASP A 43 7.31 10.38 -12.37
C ASP A 43 6.44 9.93 -11.20
N LYS A 44 6.38 8.63 -10.91
CA LYS A 44 5.63 8.06 -9.81
C LYS A 44 6.51 7.30 -8.82
N ILE A 45 6.07 7.33 -7.57
CA ILE A 45 6.59 6.49 -6.50
C ILE A 45 5.50 5.55 -6.01
N ILE A 46 5.90 4.33 -5.68
CA ILE A 46 5.08 3.35 -4.97
C ILE A 46 5.49 3.39 -3.50
N LEU A 47 4.53 3.45 -2.59
CA LEU A 47 4.75 3.37 -1.15
C LEU A 47 4.01 2.16 -0.59
N ILE A 48 4.75 1.13 -0.19
CA ILE A 48 4.19 -0.08 0.43
C ILE A 48 3.90 0.26 1.89
N ALA A 49 2.62 0.37 2.25
CA ALA A 49 2.19 0.98 3.51
C ALA A 49 2.62 0.16 4.73
N ASP A 50 2.47 -1.16 4.66
CA ASP A 50 2.88 -2.08 5.71
C ASP A 50 3.45 -3.36 5.08
N PRO A 51 4.78 -3.40 4.85
CA PRO A 51 5.43 -4.53 4.19
C PRO A 51 5.41 -5.83 4.99
N LEU A 52 5.16 -5.78 6.31
CA LEU A 52 5.17 -6.97 7.17
C LEU A 52 3.76 -7.48 7.49
N SER A 53 2.72 -6.72 7.15
CA SER A 53 1.34 -7.17 7.33
C SER A 53 0.87 -8.10 6.22
N THR A 54 -0.14 -8.91 6.54
CA THR A 54 -0.89 -9.69 5.56
C THR A 54 -1.80 -8.83 4.68
N GLN A 55 -2.07 -7.58 5.07
CA GLN A 55 -2.87 -6.64 4.29
C GLN A 55 -1.97 -5.86 3.33
N MET A 56 -1.62 -6.53 2.23
CA MET A 56 -0.78 -5.91 1.21
C MET A 56 -1.56 -4.85 0.43
N PHE A 57 -1.36 -3.58 0.72
CA PHE A 57 -1.77 -2.50 -0.17
C PHE A 57 -0.63 -1.50 -0.32
N TYR A 58 -0.68 -0.74 -1.40
CA TYR A 58 0.30 0.28 -1.67
C TYR A 58 -0.36 1.57 -2.14
N TYR A 59 0.36 2.67 -1.97
CA TYR A 59 -0.01 3.95 -2.53
C TYR A 59 0.83 4.26 -3.77
N GLU A 60 0.25 4.94 -4.74
CA GLU A 60 0.99 5.62 -5.81
C GLU A 60 0.81 7.12 -5.69
N PHE A 61 1.91 7.86 -5.82
CA PHE A 61 1.91 9.31 -5.87
C PHE A 61 2.80 9.79 -7.01
N LYS A 62 2.47 10.94 -7.59
CA LYS A 62 3.42 11.66 -8.44
C LYS A 62 4.53 12.22 -7.57
N THR A 63 5.77 12.10 -8.04
CA THR A 63 6.95 12.62 -7.33
C THR A 63 6.88 14.14 -7.13
N ALA A 64 6.33 14.87 -8.10
CA ALA A 64 6.13 16.32 -8.03
C ALA A 64 5.15 16.79 -6.92
N ASP A 65 4.30 15.88 -6.43
CA ASP A 65 3.31 16.17 -5.38
C ASP A 65 3.87 15.93 -3.96
N ILE A 66 5.10 15.43 -3.84
CA ILE A 66 5.79 15.16 -2.58
C ILE A 66 6.74 16.32 -2.26
N GLU A 67 6.53 16.95 -1.11
CA GLU A 67 7.31 18.12 -0.69
C GLU A 67 8.35 17.79 0.39
N GLY A 68 8.16 16.65 1.07
CA GLY A 68 9.03 16.23 2.16
C GLY A 68 9.10 14.72 2.29
N ILE A 69 10.27 14.25 2.73
CA ILE A 69 10.55 12.86 3.04
C ILE A 69 11.30 12.83 4.37
N GLU A 70 10.82 11.99 5.27
CA GLU A 70 11.43 11.75 6.57
C GLU A 70 11.80 10.26 6.63
N GLU A 71 13.08 9.96 6.83
CA GLU A 71 13.54 8.58 7.05
C GLU A 71 13.17 8.18 8.49
N LEU A 72 12.44 7.07 8.63
CA LEU A 72 12.03 6.52 9.92
C LEU A 72 12.99 5.38 10.32
N PRO A 73 13.03 4.98 11.61
CA PRO A 73 13.82 3.84 12.03
C PRO A 73 13.57 2.63 11.13
N SER A 74 14.65 2.05 10.61
CA SER A 74 14.55 0.92 9.68
C SER A 74 13.85 -0.27 10.33
N LEU A 75 12.96 -0.90 9.59
CA LEU A 75 12.29 -2.11 10.02
C LEU A 75 13.19 -3.31 9.68
N VAL A 76 13.50 -4.15 10.66
CA VAL A 76 14.30 -5.36 10.45
C VAL A 76 13.36 -6.54 10.28
N THR A 77 13.47 -7.26 9.17
CA THR A 77 12.69 -8.47 8.95
C THR A 77 13.17 -9.60 9.87
N PRO A 78 12.36 -10.65 10.12
CA PRO A 78 12.80 -11.82 10.89
C PRO A 78 14.06 -12.49 10.32
N GLU A 79 14.32 -12.34 9.02
CA GLU A 79 15.49 -12.87 8.30
C GLU A 79 16.74 -11.98 8.46
N GLY A 80 16.63 -10.85 9.16
CA GLY A 80 17.72 -9.92 9.42
C GLY A 80 17.93 -8.88 8.32
N GLU A 81 17.03 -8.77 7.34
CA GLU A 81 17.11 -7.75 6.30
C GLU A 81 16.60 -6.40 6.82
N SER A 82 17.35 -5.32 6.54
CA SER A 82 16.95 -3.96 6.92
C SER A 82 16.14 -3.33 5.80
N MET A 83 14.90 -2.94 6.09
CA MET A 83 14.02 -2.21 5.20
C MET A 83 13.99 -0.73 5.59
N THR A 84 14.28 0.14 4.62
CA THR A 84 14.10 1.59 4.79
C THR A 84 12.62 1.92 4.81
N ILE A 85 12.15 2.51 5.91
CA ILE A 85 10.80 3.07 6.04
C ILE A 85 10.91 4.59 5.96
N VAL A 86 9.99 5.22 5.24
CA VAL A 86 9.91 6.67 5.15
C VAL A 86 8.50 7.16 5.46
N ARG A 87 8.40 8.42 5.84
CA ARG A 87 7.16 9.20 5.82
C ARG A 87 7.24 10.22 4.69
N LEU A 88 6.34 10.09 3.72
CA LEU A 88 6.15 11.04 2.63
C LEU A 88 5.14 12.11 3.04
N TRP A 89 5.48 13.39 2.82
CA TRP A 89 4.57 14.52 3.01
C TRP A 89 4.01 14.94 1.65
N VAL A 90 2.78 14.52 1.35
CA VAL A 90 2.11 14.75 0.07
C VAL A 90 1.21 15.98 0.17
N LYS A 91 1.27 16.88 -0.82
CA LYS A 91 0.44 18.11 -0.85
C LYS A 91 -1.05 17.79 -0.81
N LYS A 92 -1.82 18.52 0.02
CA LYS A 92 -3.29 18.40 0.06
C LYS A 92 -3.91 18.74 -1.30
N GLY A 93 -5.00 18.06 -1.64
CA GLY A 93 -5.72 18.25 -2.91
C GLY A 93 -5.06 17.59 -4.13
N ARG A 94 -3.92 16.88 -3.95
CA ARG A 94 -3.30 16.07 -5.01
C ARG A 94 -3.87 14.66 -5.03
N ILE A 95 -3.69 14.00 -6.18
CA ILE A 95 -4.24 12.66 -6.42
C ILE A 95 -3.23 11.63 -5.94
N GLY A 96 -3.67 10.78 -5.02
CA GLY A 96 -3.01 9.52 -4.70
C GLY A 96 -3.88 8.35 -5.15
N VAL A 97 -3.25 7.26 -5.57
CA VAL A 97 -3.94 6.00 -5.84
C VAL A 97 -3.67 5.06 -4.67
N ARG A 98 -4.69 4.38 -4.16
CA ARG A 98 -4.53 3.28 -3.21
C ARG A 98 -4.94 1.98 -3.90
N CYS A 99 -4.01 1.05 -4.00
CA CYS A 99 -4.21 -0.23 -4.66
C CYS A 99 -4.24 -1.36 -3.63
N THR A 100 -5.35 -2.10 -3.61
CA THR A 100 -5.51 -3.31 -2.80
C THR A 100 -5.79 -4.48 -3.75
N PRO A 101 -4.90 -5.49 -3.80
CA PRO A 101 -5.12 -6.68 -4.59
C PRO A 101 -6.31 -7.47 -4.03
N PHE A 102 -6.99 -8.19 -4.91
CA PHE A 102 -8.10 -9.06 -4.55
C PHE A 102 -8.02 -10.36 -5.35
N VAL A 103 -8.60 -11.43 -4.82
CA VAL A 103 -8.72 -12.71 -5.51
C VAL A 103 -9.84 -12.62 -6.54
N VAL A 104 -9.54 -12.98 -7.78
CA VAL A 104 -10.54 -13.08 -8.86
C VAL A 104 -11.06 -14.52 -8.88
N GLU A 105 -12.28 -14.73 -8.40
CA GLU A 105 -12.91 -16.06 -8.31
C GLU A 105 -14.38 -16.01 -8.74
N ASP A 106 -14.87 -17.12 -9.32
CA ASP A 106 -16.27 -17.31 -9.64
C ASP A 106 -17.06 -17.62 -8.35
N THR A 107 -17.97 -16.73 -7.97
CA THR A 107 -18.81 -16.88 -6.78
C THR A 107 -20.02 -17.78 -7.00
N THR A 108 -20.25 -18.24 -8.24
CA THR A 108 -21.24 -19.25 -8.56
C THR A 108 -20.65 -20.64 -8.26
N GLY A 109 -20.60 -20.99 -6.97
CA GLY A 109 -20.13 -22.30 -6.53
C GLY A 109 -20.83 -23.48 -7.24
N PRO A 110 -20.35 -24.74 -7.08
CA PRO A 110 -21.00 -25.89 -7.68
C PRO A 110 -22.47 -25.88 -7.30
N ARG A 111 -23.38 -25.81 -8.28
CA ARG A 111 -24.81 -25.99 -8.03
C ARG A 111 -24.96 -27.29 -7.25
N VAL A 112 -25.28 -27.20 -5.95
CA VAL A 112 -25.69 -28.35 -5.17
C VAL A 112 -26.86 -28.92 -5.94
N LYS A 113 -26.65 -30.06 -6.62
CA LYS A 113 -27.74 -30.82 -7.22
C LYS A 113 -28.59 -31.29 -6.05
N VAL A 114 -29.63 -30.52 -5.73
CA VAL A 114 -30.71 -30.99 -4.88
C VAL A 114 -31.14 -32.30 -5.52
N LYS A 115 -30.87 -33.43 -4.83
CA LYS A 115 -31.41 -34.72 -5.26
C LYS A 115 -32.92 -34.52 -5.35
N SER A 116 -33.45 -34.50 -6.56
CA SER A 116 -34.88 -34.57 -6.78
C SER A 116 -35.39 -35.78 -6.01
N ALA A 117 -36.29 -35.55 -5.06
CA ALA A 117 -36.95 -36.65 -4.36
C ALA A 117 -37.56 -37.59 -5.40
N ASP A 118 -37.20 -38.86 -5.30
CA ASP A 118 -37.76 -39.93 -6.11
C ASP A 118 -39.30 -39.93 -5.94
N PRO A 119 -40.11 -39.79 -7.00
CA PRO A 119 -41.56 -39.75 -6.90
C PRO A 119 -42.19 -41.08 -6.41
N THR A 120 -41.39 -42.13 -6.20
CA THR A 120 -41.90 -43.51 -6.11
C THR A 120 -42.27 -43.96 -4.68
N THR A 121 -42.08 -43.14 -3.64
CA THR A 121 -42.51 -43.49 -2.27
C THR A 121 -43.89 -42.91 -1.94
N ARG A 122 -44.93 -43.40 -2.63
CA ARG A 122 -46.32 -43.27 -2.15
C ARG A 122 -46.66 -44.51 -1.32
N PRO A 123 -46.98 -44.40 -0.01
CA PRO A 123 -47.37 -45.57 0.76
C PRO A 123 -48.72 -46.08 0.23
N ARG A 124 -48.80 -47.36 -0.14
CA ARG A 124 -50.09 -48.03 -0.35
C ARG A 124 -50.75 -48.15 1.02
N GLY A 125 -51.83 -47.42 1.23
CA GLY A 125 -52.69 -47.57 2.39
C GLY A 125 -53.22 -49.00 2.50
N LYS A 126 -53.23 -49.52 3.72
CA LYS A 126 -54.13 -50.57 4.17
C LYS A 126 -55.21 -49.93 5.02
#